data_AF-A0A6P2CLR5-F1
#
_entry.id   AF-A0A6P2CLR5-F1
#
_cell.length_a   1.000
_cell.length_b   1.000
_cell.length_c   1.000
_cell.angle_alpha   90.00
_cell.angle_beta   90.00
_cell.angle_gamma   90.00
#
_symmetry.space_group_name_H-M   'P 1'
#
loop_
_entity.id
_entity.type
_entity.pdbx_description
1 polymer ?
#
loop_
_entity_poly.entity_id
_entity_poly.type
_entity_poly.pdbx_seq_one_letter_code
_entity_poly.pdbx_strand_id
1 'polypeptide(L)' 'MTETNPFEIVSKRTTNNGVMIATLKNGDEITVASNGLARHNGTYFKGYGDILASVSIDTILDAIVQSISQ' A
#
# COMPACT_ATOMS: atom_id res chain seq x y z
N MET A 1 -27.37 -6.58 3.56
CA MET A 1 -26.11 -7.04 2.94
C MET A 1 -25.06 -6.02 3.35
N THR A 2 -24.03 -6.41 4.09
CA THR A 2 -22.97 -5.48 4.49
C THR A 2 -22.13 -5.17 3.25
N GLU A 3 -22.18 -3.93 2.78
CA GLU A 3 -21.25 -3.43 1.76
C GLU A 3 -19.82 -3.65 2.27
N THR A 4 -19.12 -4.59 1.65
CA THR A 4 -17.73 -4.86 1.99
C THR A 4 -16.87 -3.76 1.39
N ASN A 5 -16.08 -3.06 2.22
CA ASN A 5 -15.13 -2.04 1.76
C ASN A 5 -14.22 -2.63 0.67
N PRO A 6 -14.28 -2.14 -0.59
CA PRO A 6 -13.49 -2.69 -1.69
C PRO A 6 -11.98 -2.44 -1.53
N PHE A 7 -11.58 -1.47 -0.71
CA PHE A 7 -10.18 -1.10 -0.49
C PHE A 7 -9.58 -1.70 0.79
N GLU A 8 -10.28 -2.65 1.42
CA GLU A 8 -9.74 -3.43 2.54
C GLU A 8 -8.52 -4.24 2.09
N ILE A 9 -7.39 -4.15 2.81
CA ILE A 9 -6.20 -4.97 2.54
C ILE A 9 -6.49 -6.42 2.98
N VAL A 10 -6.43 -7.35 2.03
CA VAL A 10 -6.72 -8.78 2.28
C VAL A 10 -5.46 -9.65 2.36
N SER A 11 -4.33 -9.20 1.80
CA SER A 11 -3.07 -9.91 1.93
C SER A 11 -1.87 -8.97 1.86
N LYS A 12 -0.77 -9.35 2.52
CA LYS A 12 0.51 -8.64 2.51
C LYS A 12 1.64 -9.62 2.32
N ARG A 13 2.62 -9.28 1.48
CA ARG A 13 3.86 -10.05 1.29
C ARG A 13 5.04 -9.11 1.05
N THR A 14 6.21 -9.51 1.53
CA THR A 14 7.46 -8.81 1.23
C THR A 14 8.28 -9.65 0.26
N THR A 15 8.72 -9.04 -0.82
CA THR A 15 9.61 -9.68 -1.80
C THR A 15 11.05 -9.75 -1.28
N ASN A 16 11.87 -10.61 -1.87
CA ASN A 16 13.30 -10.72 -1.52
C ASN A 16 14.08 -9.40 -1.70
N ASN A 17 13.57 -8.48 -2.53
CA ASN A 17 14.17 -7.16 -2.77
C ASN A 17 13.67 -6.09 -1.78
N GLY A 18 12.94 -6.48 -0.72
CA GLY A 18 12.43 -5.55 0.30
C GLY A 18 11.24 -4.70 -0.16
N VAL A 19 10.57 -5.06 -1.26
CA VAL A 19 9.33 -4.42 -1.69
C VAL A 19 8.15 -5.07 -0.96
N MET A 20 7.37 -4.27 -0.24
CA MET A 20 6.09 -4.67 0.32
C MET A 20 5.02 -4.63 -0.77
N ILE A 21 4.20 -5.67 -0.86
CA ILE A 21 3.04 -5.77 -1.75
C ILE A 21 1.82 -6.06 -0.88
N ALA A 22 0.81 -5.21 -0.97
CA ALA A 22 -0.48 -5.37 -0.33
C ALA A 22 -1.57 -5.52 -1.40
N THR A 23 -2.40 -6.56 -1.31
CA THR A 23 -3.53 -6.78 -2.22
C THR A 23 -4.81 -6.35 -1.52
N LEU A 24 -5.62 -5.55 -2.22
CA LEU A 24 -6.92 -5.08 -1.77
C LEU A 24 -8.03 -6.04 -2.19
N LYS A 25 -9.18 -5.93 -1.54
CA LYS A 25 -10.35 -6.80 -1.77
C LYS A 25 -10.91 -6.69 -3.20
N ASN A 26 -10.81 -5.52 -3.82
CA ASN A 26 -11.19 -5.31 -5.21
C ASN A 26 -10.18 -5.89 -6.23
N GLY A 27 -9.06 -6.46 -5.77
CA GLY A 27 -8.01 -7.01 -6.61
C GLY A 27 -6.85 -6.05 -6.91
N ASP A 28 -6.92 -4.80 -6.45
CA ASP A 28 -5.85 -3.84 -6.63
C ASP A 28 -4.60 -4.22 -5.82
N GLU A 29 -3.44 -3.80 -6.30
CA GLU A 29 -2.17 -3.96 -5.61
C GLU A 29 -1.55 -2.62 -5.25
N ILE A 30 -1.18 -2.46 -3.97
CA ILE A 30 -0.31 -1.40 -3.49
C ILE A 30 1.09 -1.99 -3.32
N THR A 31 2.09 -1.32 -3.86
CA THR A 31 3.50 -1.69 -3.65
C THR A 31 4.25 -0.55 -3.00
N VAL A 32 5.08 -0.85 -2.01
CA VAL A 32 5.96 0.11 -1.35
C VAL A 32 7.37 -0.46 -1.37
N ALA A 33 8.27 0.17 -2.13
CA ALA A 33 9.66 -0.21 -2.19
C ALA A 33 10.42 0.22 -0.91
N SER A 34 11.59 -0.39 -0.67
CA SER A 34 12.44 -0.11 0.48
C SER A 34 12.97 1.33 0.55
N ASN A 35 12.94 2.06 -0.58
CA ASN A 35 13.24 3.49 -0.66
C ASN A 35 11.99 4.39 -0.49
N GLY A 36 10.83 3.79 -0.21
CA GLY A 36 9.59 4.50 0.09
C GLY A 36 8.78 4.88 -1.14
N LEU A 37 9.20 4.48 -2.35
CA LEU A 37 8.38 4.68 -3.54
C LEU A 37 7.14 3.79 -3.48
N ALA A 38 5.96 4.41 -3.41
CA ALA A 38 4.69 3.73 -3.44
C ALA A 38 4.06 3.78 -4.84
N ARG A 39 3.43 2.67 -5.23
CA ARG A 39 2.65 2.54 -6.45
C ARG A 39 1.32 1.86 -6.16
N HIS A 40 0.29 2.25 -6.91
CA HIS A 40 -1.03 1.60 -6.93
C HIS A 40 -1.27 1.06 -8.34
N ASN A 41 -1.54 -0.23 -8.46
CA ASN A 41 -1.68 -0.96 -9.73
C ASN A 41 -0.52 -0.68 -10.71
N GLY A 42 0.71 -0.67 -10.18
CA GLY A 42 1.94 -0.41 -10.96
C GLY A 42 2.17 1.05 -11.33
N THR A 43 1.22 1.95 -11.09
CA THR A 43 1.35 3.39 -11.37
C THR A 43 1.93 4.11 -10.16
N TYR A 44 2.88 5.02 -10.39
CA TYR A 44 3.44 5.85 -9.31
C TYR A 44 2.33 6.58 -8.56
N PHE A 45 2.33 6.43 -7.24
CA PHE A 45 1.36 7.08 -6.36
C PHE A 45 2.02 8.25 -5.62
N LYS A 46 3.01 7.96 -4.77
CA LYS A 46 3.70 8.94 -3.94
C LYS A 46 5.03 8.39 -3.41
N GLY A 47 5.97 9.29 -3.11
CA GLY A 47 7.17 8.97 -2.35
C GLY A 47 6.97 9.15 -0.84
N TYR A 48 7.38 8.16 -0.06
CA TYR A 48 7.39 8.15 1.41
C TYR A 48 8.80 8.00 1.99
N GLY A 49 9.84 8.13 1.16
CA GLY A 49 11.24 7.94 1.56
C GLY A 49 11.65 8.80 2.76
N ASP A 50 11.14 10.04 2.84
CA ASP A 50 11.47 10.99 3.90
C ASP A 50 10.93 10.58 5.29
N ILE A 51 9.91 9.71 5.34
CA ILE A 51 9.24 9.31 6.58
C ILE A 51 9.45 7.83 6.95
N LEU A 52 10.11 7.05 6.11
CA LEU A 52 10.33 5.62 6.35
C LEU A 52 11.12 5.31 7.63
N ALA A 53 11.95 6.24 8.10
CA ALA A 53 12.72 6.07 9.33
C ALA A 53 11.85 6.22 10.59
N SER A 54 10.67 6.83 10.47
CA SER A 54 9.81 7.24 11.59
C SER A 54 8.39 6.67 11.50
N VAL A 55 7.99 6.11 10.35
CA VAL A 55 6.65 5.59 10.08
C VAL A 55 6.72 4.17 9.55
N SER A 56 5.88 3.28 10.08
CA SER A 56 5.83 1.89 9.64
C SER A 56 5.24 1.77 8.23
N ILE A 57 5.61 0.70 7.53
CA ILE A 57 5.04 0.40 6.22
C ILE A 57 3.52 0.20 6.31
N ASP A 58 3.01 -0.39 7.39
CA ASP A 58 1.56 -0.54 7.59
C ASP A 58 0.83 0.80 7.63
N THR A 59 1.36 1.80 8.35
CA THR A 59 0.76 3.15 8.37
C THR A 59 0.81 3.81 7.00
N ILE A 60 1.87 3.58 6.22
CA ILE A 60 1.96 4.07 4.84
C ILE A 60 0.90 3.40 3.97
N LEU A 61 0.71 2.08 4.09
CA LEU A 61 -0.33 1.34 3.37
C LEU A 61 -1.72 1.86 3.71
N ASP A 62 -2.02 2.07 5.00
CA ASP A 62 -3.30 2.62 5.45
C ASP A 62 -3.55 4.03 4.89
N ALA A 63 -2.52 4.89 4.87
CA ALA A 63 -2.63 6.22 4.28
C ALA A 63 -2.90 6.19 2.77
N ILE A 64 -2.28 5.26 2.04
CA ILE A 64 -2.56 5.05 0.61
C ILE A 64 -3.99 4.59 0.43
N VAL A 65 -4.44 3.58 1.18
CA VAL A 65 -5.81 3.05 1.15
C VAL A 65 -6.83 4.16 1.42
N GLN A 66 -6.61 4.99 2.44
CA GLN A 66 -7.47 6.14 2.72
C GLN A 66 -7.54 7.11 1.55
N SER A 67 -6.40 7.39 0.90
CA SER A 67 -6.34 8.35 -0.20
C SER A 67 -6.96 7.85 -1.51
N ILE A 68 -6.94 6.54 -1.79
CA ILE A 68 -7.59 5.98 -3.00
C ILE A 68 -9.08 5.70 -2.79
N SER A 69 -9.54 5.65 -1.54
CA SER A 69 -10.95 5.42 -1.20
C SER A 69 -11.79 6.69 -1.24
N GLN A 70 -11.16 7.87 -1.38
CA GLN A 70 -11.80 9.19 -1.50
C GLN A 70 -12.09 9.54 -2.96
#